data_AF-A0A9E5RRL3-F1
#
_entry.id   AF-A0A9E5RRL3-F1
#
_cell.length_a   1.000
_cell.length_b   1.000
_cell.length_c   1.000
_cell.angle_alpha   90.00
_cell.angle_beta   90.00
_cell.angle_gamma   90.00
#
_symmetry.space_group_name_H-M   'P 1'
#
loop_
_entity.id
_entity.type
_entity.pdbx_description
1 polymer ?
#
loop_
_entity_poly.entity_id
_entity_poly.type
_entity_poly.pdbx_seq_one_letter_code
_entity_poly.pdbx_strand_id
1 'polypeptide(L)'
;KLNERWQAQGISRVQFRCGIHQGTAVVGMFGGVERADYTAIGPSVNIAARIQEAAGPDSILVSAAVADYLEEDAITKFSPLMLKGVDETVLTFAIHTDMEQANTGVAEG
;
A
#
# COMPACT_ATOMS: atom_id res chain seq x y z
N LYS A 1 7.93 7.37 -17.13
CA LYS A 1 8.89 6.68 -16.24
C LYS A 1 9.60 7.70 -15.33
N LEU A 2 9.23 7.76 -14.03
CA LEU A 2 9.80 8.73 -13.07
C LEU A 2 11.17 8.27 -12.54
N ASN A 3 11.28 7.00 -12.17
CA ASN A 3 12.55 6.41 -11.73
C ASN A 3 13.66 6.53 -12.78
N GLU A 4 13.36 6.36 -14.07
CA GLU A 4 14.35 6.54 -15.14
C GLU A 4 14.86 7.98 -15.22
N ARG A 5 13.96 8.97 -15.07
CA ARG A 5 14.35 10.40 -15.06
C ARG A 5 15.24 10.73 -13.87
N TRP A 6 14.93 10.18 -12.70
CA TRP A 6 15.74 10.36 -11.49
C TRP A 6 17.08 9.67 -11.58
N GLN A 7 17.13 8.44 -12.11
CA GLN A 7 18.38 7.73 -12.36
C GLN A 7 19.29 8.48 -13.35
N ALA A 8 18.72 9.06 -14.41
CA ALA A 8 19.45 9.91 -15.34
C ALA A 8 20.02 11.19 -14.68
N GLN A 9 19.50 11.59 -13.52
CA GLN A 9 19.98 12.70 -12.70
C GLN A 9 20.90 12.25 -11.55
N GLY A 10 21.29 10.98 -11.51
CA GLY A 10 22.13 10.41 -10.44
C GLY A 10 21.39 10.12 -9.13
N ILE A 11 20.06 10.17 -9.12
CA ILE A 11 19.23 9.84 -7.96
C ILE A 11 18.92 8.35 -7.96
N SER A 12 19.14 7.69 -6.82
CA SER A 12 18.86 6.26 -6.66
C SER A 12 17.39 5.92 -6.93
N ARG A 13 17.14 4.69 -7.40
CA ARG A 13 15.78 4.21 -7.66
C ARG A 13 14.92 4.29 -6.41
N VAL A 14 13.77 4.93 -6.51
CA VAL A 14 12.78 4.97 -5.43
C VAL A 14 11.89 3.75 -5.54
N GLN A 15 11.72 3.06 -4.43
CA GLN A 15 10.75 1.98 -4.26
C GLN A 15 9.50 2.52 -3.58
N PHE A 16 8.34 1.99 -3.94
CA PHE A 16 7.09 2.32 -3.25
C PHE A 16 6.51 1.10 -2.55
N ARG A 17 5.57 1.33 -1.65
CA ARG A 17 4.76 0.30 -0.99
C ARG A 17 3.33 0.80 -0.97
N CYS A 18 2.36 -0.08 -1.22
CA CYS A 18 0.95 0.29 -1.20
C CYS A 18 0.15 -0.68 -0.35
N GLY A 19 -0.73 -0.14 0.48
CA GLY A 19 -1.69 -0.90 1.28
C GLY A 19 -3.09 -0.36 1.07
N ILE A 20 -4.03 -1.24 0.75
CA ILE A 20 -5.43 -0.86 0.49
C ILE A 20 -6.36 -1.62 1.42
N HIS A 21 -7.26 -0.90 2.07
CA HIS A 21 -8.29 -1.47 2.92
C HIS A 21 -9.60 -0.74 2.72
N GLN A 22 -10.70 -1.49 2.78
CA GLN A 22 -12.06 -0.98 2.81
C GLN A 22 -12.68 -1.28 4.17
N GLY A 23 -13.16 -0.23 4.85
CA GLY A 23 -13.84 -0.32 6.12
C GLY A 23 -14.44 1.02 6.52
N THR A 24 -15.26 1.02 7.57
CA THR A 24 -15.92 2.24 8.06
C THR A 24 -14.91 3.21 8.68
N ALA A 25 -15.05 4.50 8.37
CA ALA A 25 -14.28 5.58 8.97
C ALA A 25 -15.13 6.85 9.05
N VAL A 26 -14.78 7.77 9.95
CA VAL A 26 -15.36 9.11 9.98
C VAL A 26 -14.55 10.00 9.05
N VAL A 27 -15.20 10.62 8.07
CA VAL A 27 -14.55 11.49 7.09
C VAL A 27 -15.11 12.90 7.21
N GLY A 28 -14.24 13.90 7.20
CA GLY A 28 -14.65 15.30 7.32
C GLY A 28 -13.49 16.26 7.51
N MET A 29 -13.81 17.51 7.83
CA MET A 29 -12.83 18.51 8.23
C MET A 29 -12.42 18.27 9.68
N PHE A 30 -11.14 17.98 9.90
CA PHE A 30 -10.58 17.79 11.24
C PHE A 30 -9.45 18.79 11.47
N GLY A 31 -9.46 19.44 12.64
CA GLY A 31 -8.43 20.41 13.04
C GLY A 31 -9.00 21.59 13.80
N GLY A 32 -8.15 22.58 14.05
CA GLY A 32 -8.52 23.82 14.72
C GLY A 32 -8.86 24.93 13.73
N VAL A 33 -9.19 26.10 14.27
CA VAL A 33 -9.54 27.31 13.47
C VAL A 33 -8.41 27.71 12.51
N GLU A 34 -7.16 27.57 12.93
CA GLU A 34 -6.00 27.98 12.12
C GLU A 34 -5.59 26.95 11.06
N ARG A 35 -5.93 25.67 11.26
CA ARG A 35 -5.60 24.60 10.33
C ARG A 35 -6.54 23.41 10.49
N ALA A 36 -7.25 23.10 9.41
CA ALA A 36 -8.09 21.93 9.28
C ALA A 36 -7.78 21.20 7.97
N ASP A 37 -7.69 19.89 8.05
CA ASP A 37 -7.45 19.00 6.91
C ASP A 37 -8.70 18.13 6.68
N TYR A 38 -9.09 17.92 5.42
CA TYR A 38 -10.12 16.94 5.08
C TYR A 38 -9.48 15.54 5.12
N THR A 39 -9.86 14.73 6.10
CA THR A 39 -9.23 13.42 6.32
C THR A 39 -10.23 12.40 6.86
N ALA A 40 -9.79 11.14 6.91
CA ALA A 40 -10.52 10.03 7.50
C ALA A 40 -9.89 9.66 8.86
N ILE A 41 -10.71 9.36 9.86
CA ILE A 41 -10.29 8.88 11.18
C ILE A 41 -11.05 7.60 11.52
N GLY A 42 -10.32 6.58 11.99
CA GLY A 42 -10.88 5.35 12.52
C GLY A 42 -9.94 4.15 12.37
N PRO A 43 -10.30 2.99 12.95
CA PRO A 43 -9.51 1.76 12.85
C PRO A 43 -9.15 1.38 11.42
N SER A 44 -10.07 1.56 10.47
CA SER A 44 -9.86 1.26 9.04
C SER A 44 -8.66 1.99 8.42
N VAL A 45 -8.41 3.24 8.83
CA VAL A 45 -7.26 4.02 8.35
C VAL A 45 -5.95 3.43 8.88
N ASN A 46 -5.94 3.01 10.14
CA ASN A 46 -4.79 2.35 10.75
C ASN A 46 -4.53 0.98 10.11
N ILE A 47 -5.58 0.22 9.78
CA ILE A 47 -5.46 -1.07 9.08
C ILE A 47 -4.79 -0.86 7.71
N ALA A 48 -5.26 0.11 6.92
CA ALA A 48 -4.65 0.42 5.61
C ALA A 48 -3.15 0.75 5.74
N ALA A 49 -2.78 1.59 6.71
CA ALA A 49 -1.39 1.96 6.96
C ALA A 49 -0.53 0.74 7.33
N ARG A 50 -1.05 -0.18 8.15
CA ARG A 50 -0.32 -1.40 8.56
C ARG A 50 -0.17 -2.40 7.42
N ILE A 51 -1.18 -2.53 6.55
CA ILE A 51 -1.07 -3.32 5.33
C ILE A 51 0.02 -2.74 4.43
N GLN A 52 0.10 -1.41 4.30
CA GLN A 52 1.16 -0.75 3.53
C GLN A 52 2.54 -1.02 4.12
N GLU A 53 2.70 -0.94 5.44
CA GLU A 53 3.97 -1.21 6.13
C GLU A 53 4.45 -2.65 5.89
N ALA A 54 3.52 -3.61 5.88
CA ALA A 54 3.79 -5.03 5.63
C ALA A 54 4.11 -5.33 4.16
N ALA A 55 3.74 -4.45 3.23
CA ALA A 55 4.02 -4.64 1.81
C ALA A 55 5.53 -4.62 1.54
N GLY A 56 5.98 -5.55 0.68
CA GLY A 56 7.34 -5.55 0.16
C GLY A 56 7.59 -4.36 -0.77
N PRO A 57 8.86 -4.04 -1.09
CA PRO A 57 9.18 -3.02 -2.08
C PRO A 57 8.49 -3.28 -3.43
N ASP A 58 7.97 -2.22 -4.02
CA ASP A 58 7.25 -2.20 -5.30
C ASP A 58 6.03 -3.15 -5.36
N SER A 59 5.41 -3.41 -4.21
CA SER A 59 4.24 -4.28 -4.10
C SER A 59 3.02 -3.57 -3.55
N ILE A 60 1.86 -4.17 -3.82
CA ILE A 60 0.55 -3.72 -3.35
C ILE A 60 -0.06 -4.86 -2.55
N LEU A 61 -0.34 -4.61 -1.28
CA LEU A 61 -1.11 -5.52 -0.43
C LEU A 61 -2.51 -4.95 -0.19
N VAL A 62 -3.50 -5.84 -0.14
CA VAL A 62 -4.89 -5.48 0.13
C VAL A 62 -5.48 -6.37 1.20
N SER A 63 -6.46 -5.85 1.96
CA SER A 63 -7.23 -6.68 2.91
C SER A 63 -8.21 -7.61 2.19
N ALA A 64 -8.68 -8.65 2.88
CA ALA A 64 -9.80 -9.50 2.42
C ALA A 64 -11.02 -8.69 1.92
N ALA A 65 -11.42 -7.65 2.66
CA ALA A 65 -12.55 -6.79 2.28
C ALA A 65 -12.37 -6.06 0.94
N VAL A 66 -11.15 -5.97 0.41
CA VAL A 66 -10.86 -5.43 -0.93
C VAL A 66 -10.72 -6.56 -1.93
N ALA A 67 -10.07 -7.66 -1.52
CA ALA A 67 -9.90 -8.86 -2.33
C ALA A 67 -11.22 -9.46 -2.81
N ASP A 68 -12.30 -9.34 -2.01
CA ASP A 68 -13.66 -9.79 -2.38
C ASP A 68 -14.21 -9.15 -3.68
N TYR A 69 -13.60 -8.05 -4.14
CA TYR A 69 -13.98 -7.34 -5.36
C TYR A 69 -12.99 -7.55 -6.52
N LEU A 70 -11.98 -8.41 -6.33
CA LEU A 70 -10.94 -8.69 -7.33
C LEU A 70 -11.12 -10.09 -7.92
N GLU A 71 -10.65 -10.27 -9.16
CA GLU A 71 -10.58 -11.58 -9.79
C GLU A 71 -9.52 -12.45 -9.08
N GLU A 72 -9.79 -13.76 -8.94
CA GLU A 72 -8.91 -14.67 -8.19
C GLU A 72 -7.49 -14.78 -8.78
N ASP A 73 -7.35 -14.62 -10.09
CA ASP A 73 -6.06 -14.64 -10.80
C ASP A 73 -5.28 -13.32 -10.71
N ALA A 74 -5.92 -12.24 -10.24
CA ALA A 74 -5.27 -10.96 -10.00
C ALA A 74 -4.58 -10.89 -8.62
N ILE A 75 -4.81 -11.86 -7.74
CA ILE A 75 -4.33 -11.83 -6.36
C ILE A 75 -3.72 -13.16 -5.89
N THR A 76 -2.75 -13.06 -4.97
CA THR A 76 -2.22 -14.21 -4.24
C THR A 76 -2.40 -13.98 -2.74
N LYS A 77 -2.90 -14.99 -2.03
CA LYS A 77 -3.03 -14.95 -0.56
C LYS A 77 -1.66 -14.69 0.08
N PHE A 78 -1.63 -13.68 0.95
CA PHE A 78 -0.45 -13.31 1.73
C PHE A 78 -0.65 -13.68 3.20
N SER A 79 0.26 -13.23 4.07
CA SER A 79 0.20 -13.52 5.50
C SER A 79 -0.93 -12.76 6.20
N PRO A 80 -1.55 -13.38 7.23
CA PRO A 80 -2.39 -12.64 8.17
C PRO A 80 -1.58 -11.60 8.94
N LEU A 81 -2.18 -10.43 9.17
CA LEU A 81 -1.62 -9.38 10.02
C LEU A 81 -2.36 -9.31 11.36
N MET A 82 -1.58 -9.37 12.44
CA MET A 82 -2.04 -9.07 13.80
C MET A 82 -1.79 -7.60 14.08
N LEU A 83 -2.85 -6.83 14.28
CA LEU A 83 -2.76 -5.38 14.41
C LEU A 83 -3.01 -4.96 15.85
N LYS A 84 -2.10 -4.14 16.38
CA LYS A 84 -2.25 -3.59 17.74
C LYS A 84 -3.53 -2.76 17.82
N GLY A 85 -4.45 -3.15 18.70
CA GLY A 85 -5.74 -2.47 18.90
C GLY A 85 -6.87 -2.92 17.97
N VAL A 86 -6.68 -4.02 17.24
CA VAL A 86 -7.74 -4.72 16.50
C VAL A 86 -7.76 -6.16 17.03
N ASP A 87 -8.92 -6.61 17.52
CA ASP A 87 -9.06 -7.96 18.09
C ASP A 87 -9.03 -9.06 17.01
N GLU A 88 -9.29 -8.69 15.75
CA GLU A 88 -9.31 -9.61 14.62
C GLU A 88 -8.04 -9.57 13.78
N THR A 89 -7.66 -10.75 13.30
CA THR A 89 -6.59 -10.93 12.33
C THR A 89 -7.06 -10.45 10.96
N VAL A 90 -6.30 -9.57 10.31
CA VAL A 90 -6.60 -9.11 8.96
C VAL A 90 -5.88 -10.01 7.96
N LEU A 91 -6.64 -10.81 7.20
CA LEU A 91 -6.09 -11.55 6.05
C LEU A 91 -5.74 -10.56 4.93
N THR A 92 -4.57 -10.75 4.33
CA THR A 92 -4.10 -9.88 3.24
C THR A 92 -3.76 -10.68 1.99
N PHE A 93 -3.76 -9.99 0.85
CA PHE A 93 -3.52 -10.53 -0.47
C PHE A 93 -2.59 -9.59 -1.23
N ALA A 94 -1.64 -10.15 -1.98
CA ALA A 94 -0.79 -9.39 -2.88
C ALA A 94 -1.45 -9.30 -4.25
N ILE A 95 -1.52 -8.10 -4.82
CA ILE A 95 -1.98 -7.90 -6.20
C ILE A 95 -0.85 -8.25 -7.16
N HIS A 96 -1.16 -9.01 -8.21
CA HIS A 96 -0.28 -9.20 -9.35
C HIS A 96 -0.19 -7.89 -10.11
N THR A 97 0.97 -7.27 -10.09
CA THR A 97 1.27 -6.11 -10.90
C THR A 97 1.97 -6.58 -12.16
N ASP A 98 1.50 -6.11 -13.32
CA ASP A 98 2.24 -6.23 -14.58
C ASP A 98 3.44 -5.29 -14.53
N MET A 99 4.38 -5.61 -13.64
CA MET A 99 5.69 -4.97 -13.58
C MET A 99 6.50 -5.63 -14.68
N GLU A 100 6.24 -5.19 -15.90
CA GLU A 100 7.12 -5.45 -17.03
C GLU A 100 8.54 -5.16 -16.53
N GLN A 101 9.39 -6.18 -16.58
CA GLN A 101 10.75 -6.14 -16.05
C GLN A 101 11.40 -4.85 -16.53
N ALA A 102 11.52 -3.85 -15.66
CA ALA A 102 12.29 -2.65 -15.90
C ALA A 102 13.74 -3.12 -15.98
N ASN A 103 14.11 -3.45 -17.21
CA ASN A 103 15.18 -4.32 -17.60
C ASN A 103 16.51 -3.90 -16.96
N THR A 104 17.12 -4.87 -16.30
CA THR A 104 18.56 -5.13 -16.23
C THR A 104 19.39 -4.35 -17.25
N GLY A 105 20.33 -3.53 -16.76
CA GLY A 105 21.30 -2.84 -17.62
C GLY A 105 22.35 -2.04 -16.85
N VAL A 106 23.43 -2.75 -16.45
CA VAL A 106 24.85 -2.32 -16.27
C VAL A 106 25.18 -1.17 -15.29
N ALA A 107 26.24 -1.22 -14.46
CA ALA A 107 27.45 -2.04 -14.50
C ALA A 107 28.07 -2.24 -13.10
N GLU A 108 28.54 -3.47 -12.85
CA GLU A 108 29.77 -3.68 -12.08
C GLU A 108 30.95 -3.13 -12.90
N GLY A 109 31.83 -2.39 -12.24
CA GLY A 109 33.06 -1.81 -12.78
C GLY A 109 33.75 -0.93 -11.75
#